data_AF-A0A7S3HH91-F1
#
_entry.id   AF-A0A7S3HH91-F1
#
_cell.length_a   1.000
_cell.length_b   1.000
_cell.length_c   1.000
_cell.angle_alpha   90.00
_cell.angle_beta   90.00
_cell.angle_gamma   90.00
#
_symmetry.space_group_name_H-M   'P 1'
#
loop_
_entity.id
_entity.type
_entity.pdbx_description
1 polymer ?
#
loop_
_entity_poly.entity_id
_entity_poly.type
_entity_poly.pdbx_seq_one_letter_code
_entity_poly.pdbx_strand_id
1 'polypeptide(L)'
;DCTLIYTRLQLLQQMRETLCKNLHDSLTLEDVSVDVVNSRAIVVADLVNDMTQINDNAYTYCTAVLVRTVANFPDLACEGSTAGLISNALSNILERAGSTSSV
;
A
#
# COMPACT_ATOMS: atom_id res chain seq x y z
N ASP A 1 -10.39 28.25 10.51
CA ASP A 1 -10.89 26.96 10.01
C ASP A 1 -9.81 25.92 9.69
N CYS A 2 -8.52 26.20 9.95
CA CYS A 2 -7.45 25.22 9.76
C CYS A 2 -7.47 24.07 10.80
N THR A 3 -8.12 24.27 11.94
CA THR A 3 -8.16 23.29 13.05
C THR A 3 -9.05 22.09 12.75
N LEU A 4 -10.18 22.27 12.06
CA LEU A 4 -11.09 21.19 11.66
C LEU A 4 -10.51 20.35 10.49
N ILE A 5 -9.82 21.01 9.57
CA ILE A 5 -9.15 20.36 8.44
C ILE A 5 -7.99 19.51 8.94
N TYR A 6 -7.20 20.03 9.89
CA TYR A 6 -6.08 19.31 10.48
C TYR A 6 -6.51 18.03 11.21
N THR A 7 -7.57 18.08 12.03
CA THR A 7 -8.09 16.89 12.71
C THR A 7 -8.65 15.85 11.74
N ARG A 8 -9.29 16.28 10.65
CA ARG A 8 -9.75 15.37 9.60
C ARG A 8 -8.59 14.68 8.89
N LEU A 9 -7.53 15.42 8.55
CA LEU A 9 -6.34 14.85 7.93
C LEU A 9 -5.67 13.81 8.84
N GLN A 10 -5.49 14.12 10.13
CA GLN A 10 -4.93 13.17 11.10
C GLN A 10 -5.77 11.90 11.22
N LEU A 11 -7.10 12.03 11.24
CA LEU A 11 -8.00 10.88 11.28
C LEU A 11 -7.84 10.00 10.03
N LEU A 12 -7.77 10.61 8.85
CA LEU A 12 -7.56 9.87 7.59
C LEU A 12 -6.20 9.18 7.56
N GLN A 13 -5.14 9.86 8.01
CA GLN A 13 -3.80 9.28 8.12
C GLN A 13 -3.78 8.08 9.08
N GLN A 14 -4.38 8.20 10.27
CA GLN A 14 -4.49 7.09 11.22
C GLN A 14 -5.32 5.92 10.68
N MET A 15 -6.41 6.21 9.97
CA MET A 15 -7.23 5.19 9.33
C MET A 15 -6.39 4.42 8.29
N ARG A 16 -5.69 5.13 7.39
CA ARG A 16 -4.85 4.49 6.37
C ARG A 16 -3.68 3.71 6.99
N GLU A 17 -3.06 4.24 8.04
CA GLU A 17 -2.02 3.53 8.80
C GLU A 17 -2.56 2.21 9.37
N THR A 18 -3.73 2.25 10.01
CA THR A 18 -4.37 1.06 10.58
C THR A 18 -4.67 0.02 9.51
N LEU A 19 -5.16 0.44 8.34
CA LEU A 19 -5.47 -0.46 7.23
C LEU A 19 -4.19 -1.08 6.63
N CYS A 20 -3.15 -0.29 6.37
CA CYS A 20 -1.87 -0.81 5.91
C CYS A 20 -1.25 -1.77 6.93
N LYS A 21 -1.33 -1.46 8.22
CA LYS A 21 -0.84 -2.32 9.30
C LYS A 21 -1.61 -3.64 9.35
N ASN A 22 -2.93 -3.61 9.35
CA ASN A 22 -3.75 -4.83 9.37
C ASN A 22 -3.47 -5.71 8.15
N LEU A 23 -3.30 -5.10 6.98
CA LEU A 23 -2.94 -5.82 5.77
C LEU A 23 -1.56 -6.47 5.89
N HIS A 24 -0.58 -5.74 6.44
CA HIS A 24 0.75 -6.25 6.73
C HIS A 24 0.73 -7.42 7.72
N ASP A 25 -0.04 -7.29 8.80
CA ASP A 25 -0.13 -8.32 9.83
C ASP A 25 -0.84 -9.58 9.29
N SER A 26 -1.74 -9.43 8.30
CA SER A 26 -2.37 -10.56 7.61
C SER A 26 -1.47 -11.29 6.60
N LEU A 27 -0.24 -10.82 6.34
CA LEU A 27 0.68 -11.49 5.41
C LEU A 27 1.09 -12.89 5.87
N THR A 28 0.98 -13.18 7.17
CA THR A 28 1.36 -14.48 7.75
C THR A 28 0.30 -15.57 7.54
N LEU A 29 -0.80 -15.27 6.85
CA LEU A 29 -1.83 -16.26 6.53
C LEU A 29 -1.31 -17.24 5.47
N GLU A 30 -1.49 -18.54 5.75
CA GLU A 30 -0.83 -19.64 5.03
C GLU A 30 -1.42 -19.98 3.66
N ASP A 31 -2.66 -19.55 3.37
CA ASP A 31 -3.32 -19.80 2.09
C ASP A 31 -3.32 -18.54 1.21
N VAL A 32 -2.32 -18.45 0.34
CA VAL A 32 -2.15 -17.32 -0.60
C VAL A 32 -2.38 -17.83 -2.02
N SER A 33 -3.49 -17.41 -2.61
CA SER A 33 -3.82 -17.62 -4.02
C SER A 33 -3.55 -16.37 -4.86
N VAL A 34 -3.65 -16.51 -6.18
CA VAL A 34 -3.60 -15.37 -7.13
C VAL A 34 -4.61 -14.28 -6.75
N ASP A 35 -5.81 -14.66 -6.31
CA ASP A 35 -6.85 -13.71 -5.88
C ASP A 35 -6.43 -12.94 -4.62
N VAL A 36 -5.75 -13.60 -3.67
CA VAL A 36 -5.21 -12.95 -2.48
C VAL A 36 -4.12 -11.95 -2.85
N VAL A 37 -3.21 -12.32 -3.76
CA VAL A 37 -2.16 -11.42 -4.26
C VAL A 37 -2.77 -10.22 -4.99
N ASN A 38 -3.75 -10.45 -5.88
CA ASN A 38 -4.47 -9.40 -6.59
C ASN A 38 -5.18 -8.45 -5.62
N SER A 39 -5.88 -9.00 -4.64
CA SER A 39 -6.59 -8.24 -3.62
C SER A 39 -5.62 -7.35 -2.82
N ARG A 40 -4.48 -7.90 -2.39
CA ARG A 40 -3.43 -7.12 -1.70
C ARG A 40 -2.93 -5.97 -2.58
N ALA A 41 -2.68 -6.22 -3.86
CA ALA A 41 -2.20 -5.19 -4.78
C ALA A 41 -3.24 -4.06 -5.00
N ILE A 42 -4.51 -4.42 -5.22
CA ILE A 42 -5.61 -3.45 -5.41
C ILE A 42 -5.81 -2.62 -4.14
N VAL A 43 -5.92 -3.28 -2.98
CA VAL A 43 -6.14 -2.58 -1.71
C VAL A 43 -4.98 -1.63 -1.40
N VAL A 44 -3.74 -2.06 -1.61
CA VAL A 44 -2.59 -1.16 -1.44
C VAL A 44 -2.67 0.02 -2.41
N ALA A 45 -2.94 -0.22 -3.70
CA ALA A 45 -3.06 0.85 -4.69
C ALA A 45 -4.10 1.91 -4.27
N ASP A 46 -5.26 1.48 -3.76
CA ASP A 46 -6.33 2.37 -3.29
C ASP A 46 -5.95 3.12 -2.01
N LEU A 47 -5.28 2.42 -1.07
CA LEU A 47 -4.79 3.03 0.17
C LEU A 47 -3.73 4.08 -0.12
N VAL A 48 -2.90 3.88 -1.13
CA VAL A 48 -1.79 4.76 -1.48
C VAL A 48 -2.12 5.72 -2.66
N ASN A 49 -3.38 5.80 -3.09
CA ASN A 49 -3.76 6.65 -4.21
C ASN A 49 -3.62 8.16 -3.93
N ASP A 50 -3.72 8.59 -2.67
CA ASP A 50 -3.47 9.99 -2.27
C ASP A 50 -2.37 10.04 -1.21
N MET A 51 -1.15 10.35 -1.66
CA MET A 51 0.04 10.43 -0.82
C MET A 51 -0.02 11.54 0.24
N THR A 52 -0.85 12.58 0.06
CA THR A 52 -0.98 13.65 1.06
C THR A 52 -1.66 13.15 2.35
N GLN A 53 -2.43 12.07 2.24
CA GLN A 53 -3.13 11.42 3.35
C GLN A 53 -2.36 10.21 3.92
N ILE A 54 -1.14 9.96 3.46
CA ILE A 54 -0.31 8.83 3.89
C ILE A 54 0.81 9.34 4.79
N ASN A 55 0.84 8.86 6.03
CA ASN A 55 1.96 9.10 6.93
C ASN A 55 3.09 8.07 6.71
N ASP A 56 4.22 8.24 7.38
CA ASP A 56 5.41 7.40 7.19
C ASP A 56 5.18 5.94 7.60
N ASN A 57 4.37 5.71 8.64
CA ASN A 57 4.02 4.37 9.09
C ASN A 57 3.17 3.64 8.06
N ALA A 58 2.09 4.28 7.58
CA ALA A 58 1.22 3.73 6.54
C ALA A 58 2.02 3.38 5.28
N TYR A 59 2.90 4.29 4.85
CA TYR A 59 3.79 4.07 3.72
C TYR A 59 4.69 2.85 3.92
N THR A 60 5.30 2.73 5.10
CA THR A 60 6.19 1.60 5.43
C THR A 60 5.43 0.27 5.40
N TYR A 61 4.26 0.20 6.05
CA TYR A 61 3.46 -1.02 6.09
C TYR A 61 2.94 -1.42 4.70
N CYS A 62 2.36 -0.47 3.95
CA CYS A 62 1.82 -0.76 2.61
C CYS A 62 2.93 -1.12 1.59
N THR A 63 4.11 -0.49 1.68
CA THR A 63 5.28 -0.89 0.88
C THR A 63 5.73 -2.29 1.23
N ALA A 64 5.83 -2.60 2.53
CA ALA A 64 6.21 -3.94 2.98
C ALA A 64 5.21 -5.02 2.54
N VAL A 65 3.91 -4.71 2.49
CA VAL A 65 2.88 -5.62 1.94
C VAL A 65 3.19 -6.00 0.50
N LEU A 66 3.39 -5.02 -0.39
CA LEU A 66 3.66 -5.31 -1.79
C LEU A 66 4.98 -6.06 -1.97
N VAL A 67 6.06 -5.56 -1.36
CA VAL A 67 7.39 -6.15 -1.51
C VAL A 67 7.42 -7.58 -1.00
N ARG A 68 6.85 -7.85 0.19
CA ARG A 68 6.80 -9.22 0.73
C ARG A 68 5.87 -10.12 -0.07
N THR A 69 4.77 -9.60 -0.60
CA THR A 69 3.87 -10.38 -1.45
C THR A 69 4.61 -10.87 -2.71
N VAL A 70 5.34 -9.98 -3.37
CA VAL A 70 6.16 -10.34 -4.56
C VAL A 70 7.31 -11.27 -4.18
N ALA A 71 8.03 -10.97 -3.10
CA ALA A 71 9.21 -11.75 -2.70
C ALA A 71 8.85 -13.18 -2.25
N ASN A 72 7.72 -13.36 -1.56
CA ASN A 72 7.31 -14.66 -1.04
C ASN A 72 6.52 -15.48 -2.06
N PHE A 73 5.83 -14.83 -3.00
CA PHE A 73 4.96 -15.50 -3.98
C PHE A 73 5.24 -15.00 -5.41
N PRO A 74 6.49 -15.10 -5.92
CA PRO A 74 6.87 -14.53 -7.21
C PRO A 74 6.10 -15.15 -8.40
N ASP A 75 5.79 -16.45 -8.33
CA ASP A 75 5.03 -17.15 -9.37
C ASP A 75 3.62 -16.59 -9.50
N LEU A 76 2.93 -16.40 -8.37
CA LEU A 76 1.59 -15.81 -8.33
C LEU A 76 1.62 -14.32 -8.71
N ALA A 77 2.68 -13.60 -8.34
CA ALA A 77 2.85 -12.19 -8.66
C ALA A 77 3.01 -11.92 -10.17
N CYS A 78 3.54 -12.90 -10.92
CA CYS A 78 3.72 -12.82 -12.37
C CYS A 78 2.57 -13.42 -13.17
N GLU A 79 1.56 -14.00 -12.50
CA GLU A 79 0.48 -14.71 -13.17
C GLU A 79 -0.55 -13.74 -13.78
N GLY A 80 -0.89 -13.95 -15.06
CA GLY A 80 -1.98 -13.22 -15.73
C GLY A 80 -1.85 -11.69 -15.63
N SER A 81 -2.86 -11.05 -15.03
CA SER A 81 -2.90 -9.59 -14.84
C SER A 81 -2.25 -9.10 -13.54
N THR A 82 -1.79 -10.01 -12.68
CA THR A 82 -1.30 -9.68 -11.33
C THR A 82 -0.10 -8.74 -11.37
N ALA A 83 0.83 -8.96 -12.30
CA ALA A 83 2.00 -8.11 -12.49
C ALA A 83 1.62 -6.65 -12.77
N GLY A 84 0.55 -6.42 -13.54
CA GLY A 84 0.04 -5.08 -13.84
C GLY A 84 -0.52 -4.38 -12.60
N LEU A 85 -1.28 -5.11 -11.77
CA LEU A 85 -1.83 -4.59 -10.52
C LEU A 85 -0.73 -4.21 -9.53
N ILE A 86 0.26 -5.09 -9.36
CA ILE A 86 1.41 -4.85 -8.49
C ILE A 86 2.24 -3.65 -8.98
N SER A 87 2.47 -3.56 -10.29
CA SER A 87 3.23 -2.44 -10.88
C SER A 87 2.51 -1.11 -10.71
N ASN A 88 1.20 -1.09 -10.86
CA ASN A 88 0.38 0.11 -10.59
C ASN A 88 0.50 0.53 -9.13
N ALA A 89 0.27 -0.41 -8.20
CA ALA A 89 0.36 -0.14 -6.77
C ALA A 89 1.75 0.36 -6.35
N LEU A 90 2.82 -0.22 -6.91
CA LEU A 90 4.19 0.21 -6.67
C LEU A 90 4.46 1.61 -7.26
N SER A 91 3.91 1.92 -8.44
CA SER A 91 4.06 3.25 -9.05
C SER A 91 3.47 4.35 -8.17
N ASN A 92 2.29 4.12 -7.59
CA ASN A 92 1.67 5.05 -6.64
C ASN A 92 2.54 5.28 -5.39
N ILE A 93 3.19 4.23 -4.88
CA ILE A 93 4.14 4.34 -3.76
C ILE A 93 5.37 5.17 -4.16
N LEU A 94 5.92 4.92 -5.36
CA LEU A 94 7.12 5.59 -5.84
C LEU A 94 6.92 7.07 -6.18
N GLU A 95 5.69 7.50 -6.47
CA GLU A 95 5.35 8.92 -6.67
C GLU A 95 5.77 9.79 -5.46
N ARG A 96 5.70 9.23 -4.25
CA ARG A 96 6.18 9.89 -3.02
C ARG A 96 7.71 10.03 -2.98
N ALA A 97 8.43 9.04 -3.47
CA ALA A 97 9.90 9.08 -3.53
C ALA A 97 10.38 10.11 -4.57
N GLY A 98 9.66 10.23 -5.70
CA GLY A 98 9.94 11.24 -6.72
C GLY A 98 9.74 12.67 -6.20
N SER A 99 8.68 12.91 -5.43
CA SER A 99 8.36 14.23 -4.86
C SER A 99 9.24 14.66 -3.68
N THR A 100 9.97 13.73 -3.05
CA THR A 100 10.95 14.02 -1.98
C THR A 100 12.38 14.22 -2.52
N SER A 101 12.64 13.90 -3.78
CA SER A 101 13.98 13.99 -4.41
C SER A 101 14.30 15.37 -5.01
N SER A 102 13.38 16.34 -4.93
CA SER A 102 13.64 17.75 -5.27
C SER A 102 14.12 18.52 -4.04
N VAL A 103 15.38 18.31 -3.65
CA VAL A 103 16.15 19.15 -2.71
C VAL A 103 17.42 19.60 -3.39
#